data_AF-A0A2N6JG12-F1
#
_entry.id   AF-A0A2N6JG12-F1
#
_cell.length_a   1.000
_cell.length_b   1.000
_cell.length_c   1.000
_cell.angle_alpha   90.00
_cell.angle_beta   90.00
_cell.angle_gamma   90.00
#
_symmetry.space_group_name_H-M   'P 1'
#
loop_
_entity.id
_entity.type
_entity.pdbx_description
1 polymer ?
#
loop_
_entity_poly.entity_id
_entity_poly.type
_entity_poly.pdbx_seq_one_letter_code
_entity_poly.pdbx_strand_id
1 'polypeptide(L)'
;MNYVCQYAIVRFLPYAETGEFANVGIVLHCAQNGEFQFRLMSRVRRITAFFEELDVTVYRRARKELSDELTRVEQLFQTHPQRKESEFGRQLFLELTRPREAMLRFDKPRVLMAQDVGQKFEELYNFYIGRNFVTREYQEKLIEKEVRSALRQANLIGHYREQVLGDRSYHARFPFVCSTDGMPMAVIKPLHLGQDEPTQIYDHGWEWVGKVRKLRQQAFLPAQVLFAVQGPQAGSPECDQVFEEISAELQAQQVEVVDHREVARIIAFAGQVA
;
A
#
# COMPACT_ATOMS: atom_id res chain seq x y z
N MET A 1 -18.87 -23.65 2.32
CA MET A 1 -19.09 -23.78 3.78
C MET A 1 -18.26 -22.68 4.44
N ASN A 2 -18.79 -21.91 5.40
CA ASN A 2 -18.04 -20.85 6.06
C ASN A 2 -17.36 -21.39 7.32
N TYR A 3 -16.06 -21.16 7.43
CA TYR A 3 -15.23 -21.53 8.58
C TYR A 3 -15.02 -20.32 9.50
N VAL A 4 -15.07 -20.53 10.81
CA VAL A 4 -14.75 -19.48 11.80
C VAL A 4 -13.29 -19.64 12.18
N CYS A 5 -12.46 -18.69 11.75
CA CYS A 5 -11.02 -18.73 11.98
C CYS A 5 -10.62 -17.66 13.00
N GLN A 6 -9.51 -17.91 13.69
CA GLN A 6 -8.82 -16.93 14.53
C GLN A 6 -7.48 -16.59 13.89
N TYR A 7 -7.07 -15.34 13.96
CA TYR A 7 -5.74 -14.93 13.52
C TYR A 7 -5.12 -13.88 14.44
N ALA A 8 -3.79 -13.81 14.41
CA ALA A 8 -3.01 -12.79 15.10
C ALA A 8 -1.81 -12.38 14.24
N ILE A 9 -1.37 -11.14 14.39
CA ILE A 9 -0.19 -10.59 13.71
C ILE A 9 1.01 -10.78 14.61
N VAL A 10 2.10 -11.30 14.04
CA VAL A 10 3.42 -11.35 14.67
C VAL A 10 4.09 -9.99 14.47
N ARG A 11 4.46 -9.35 15.57
CA ARG A 11 5.16 -8.06 15.62
C ARG A 11 6.57 -8.26 16.15
N PHE A 12 7.52 -7.57 15.54
CA PHE A 12 8.89 -7.47 16.01
C PHE A 12 9.10 -6.13 16.72
N LEU A 13 9.54 -6.18 17.97
CA LEU A 13 9.76 -5.08 18.91
C LEU A 13 11.16 -5.23 19.51
N PRO A 14 12.21 -4.74 18.83
CA PRO A 14 13.58 -4.87 19.34
C PRO A 14 13.82 -4.01 20.60
N TYR A 15 13.08 -2.90 20.73
CA TYR A 15 13.20 -1.95 21.84
C TYR A 15 11.85 -1.86 22.57
N ALA A 16 11.80 -2.36 23.80
CA ALA A 16 10.55 -2.37 24.57
C ALA A 16 10.17 -0.97 25.08
N GLU A 17 11.18 -0.11 25.25
CA GLU A 17 11.11 1.22 25.83
C GLU A 17 10.42 2.22 24.89
N THR A 18 10.66 2.13 23.57
CA THR A 18 10.06 3.03 22.58
C THR A 18 8.68 2.57 22.13
N GLY A 19 8.38 1.27 22.30
CA GLY A 19 7.14 0.67 21.84
C GLY A 19 7.02 0.58 20.32
N GLU A 20 8.11 0.89 19.58
CA GLU A 20 8.16 0.79 18.13
C GLU A 20 8.11 -0.67 17.67
N PHE A 21 7.42 -0.92 16.56
CA PHE A 21 7.22 -2.28 16.09
C PHE A 21 7.08 -2.39 14.57
N ALA A 22 7.45 -3.55 14.05
CA ALA A 22 7.17 -3.94 12.67
C ALA A 22 6.28 -5.20 12.63
N ASN A 23 5.22 -5.18 11.83
CA ASN A 23 4.49 -6.43 11.51
C ASN A 23 5.38 -7.31 10.64
N VAL A 24 5.61 -8.55 11.07
CA VAL A 24 6.54 -9.50 10.45
C VAL A 24 5.96 -10.88 10.20
N GLY A 25 4.71 -11.15 10.53
CA GLY A 25 4.08 -12.42 10.20
C GLY A 25 2.62 -12.52 10.61
N ILE A 26 1.99 -13.63 10.22
CA ILE A 26 0.62 -13.98 10.58
C ILE A 26 0.60 -15.41 11.09
N VAL A 27 -0.24 -15.64 12.10
CA VAL A 27 -0.71 -16.98 12.48
C VAL A 27 -2.23 -17.03 12.32
N LEU A 28 -2.75 -18.15 11.84
CA LEU A 28 -4.17 -18.40 11.66
C LEU A 28 -4.51 -19.82 12.11
N HIS A 29 -5.63 -19.98 12.80
CA HIS A 29 -6.17 -21.26 13.20
C HIS A 29 -7.66 -21.36 12.85
N CYS A 30 -8.06 -22.52 12.32
CA CYS A 30 -9.44 -22.86 12.02
C CYS A 30 -9.80 -24.20 12.69
N ALA A 31 -10.65 -24.15 13.71
CA ALA A 31 -10.94 -25.33 14.51
C ALA A 31 -11.79 -26.37 13.75
N GLN A 32 -12.68 -25.93 12.86
CA GLN A 32 -13.59 -26.83 12.15
C GLN A 32 -12.88 -27.83 11.22
N ASN A 33 -11.73 -27.45 10.66
CA ASN A 33 -10.90 -28.33 9.84
C ASN A 33 -9.57 -28.70 10.52
N GLY A 34 -9.29 -28.18 11.73
CA GLY A 34 -8.07 -28.43 12.49
C GLY A 34 -6.83 -27.83 11.85
N GLU A 35 -7.00 -26.80 11.03
CA GLU A 35 -5.94 -26.20 10.22
C GLU A 35 -5.27 -25.07 10.99
N PHE A 36 -3.93 -25.12 11.05
CA PHE A 36 -3.09 -24.05 11.56
C PHE A 36 -2.13 -23.64 10.45
N GLN A 37 -2.07 -22.35 10.16
CA GLN A 37 -1.15 -21.79 9.18
C GLN A 37 -0.36 -20.66 9.80
N PHE A 38 0.91 -20.54 9.43
CA PHE A 38 1.72 -19.40 9.79
C PHE A 38 2.70 -19.01 8.69
N ARG A 39 3.08 -17.74 8.66
CA ARG A 39 4.10 -17.24 7.76
C ARG A 39 4.80 -16.05 8.40
N LEU A 40 6.12 -16.13 8.47
CA LEU A 40 7.00 -15.06 8.89
C LEU A 40 7.71 -14.47 7.68
N MET A 41 7.76 -13.14 7.61
CA MET A 41 8.47 -12.36 6.61
C MET A 41 9.93 -12.79 6.57
N SER A 42 10.43 -13.10 5.37
CA SER A 42 11.84 -13.45 5.14
C SER A 42 12.72 -12.24 4.86
N ARG A 43 12.14 -11.19 4.26
CA ARG A 43 12.85 -9.97 3.85
C ARG A 43 13.27 -9.15 5.07
N VAL A 44 14.58 -8.95 5.24
CA VAL A 44 15.14 -8.20 6.37
C VAL A 44 15.32 -6.71 6.12
N ARG A 45 15.37 -6.28 4.84
CA ARG A 45 15.62 -4.88 4.44
C ARG A 45 14.71 -3.88 5.14
N ARG A 46 13.42 -4.21 5.27
CA ARG A 46 12.43 -3.35 5.96
C ARG A 46 12.69 -3.23 7.46
N ILE A 47 13.22 -4.28 8.09
CA ILE A 47 13.55 -4.26 9.52
C ILE A 47 14.79 -3.41 9.74
N THR A 48 15.84 -3.63 8.95
CA THR A 48 17.09 -2.87 9.04
C THR A 48 16.91 -1.40 8.64
N ALA A 49 15.96 -1.08 7.74
CA ALA A 49 15.64 0.29 7.38
C ALA A 49 14.80 1.03 8.43
N PHE A 50 14.02 0.31 9.25
CA PHE A 50 13.21 0.93 10.30
C PHE A 50 13.93 0.98 11.65
N PHE A 51 14.82 0.01 11.90
CA PHE A 51 15.64 -0.07 13.10
C PHE A 51 17.12 -0.02 12.69
N GLU A 52 17.61 1.16 12.30
CA GLU A 52 18.95 1.34 11.70
C GLU A 52 20.09 0.84 12.61
N GLU A 53 19.95 1.01 13.92
CA GLU A 53 20.94 0.59 14.92
C GLU A 53 20.91 -0.92 15.22
N LEU A 54 19.92 -1.65 14.70
CA LEU A 54 19.72 -3.07 15.02
C LEU A 54 20.56 -3.96 14.10
N ASP A 55 21.39 -4.82 14.70
CA ASP A 55 22.03 -5.91 13.96
C ASP A 55 20.97 -6.87 13.40
N VAL A 56 20.98 -7.06 12.08
CA VAL A 56 20.10 -7.97 11.34
C VAL A 56 20.11 -9.42 11.87
N THR A 57 21.21 -9.85 12.51
CA THR A 57 21.33 -11.17 13.13
C THR A 57 20.35 -11.36 14.28
N VAL A 58 20.02 -10.29 15.02
CA VAL A 58 19.03 -10.31 16.12
C VAL A 58 17.67 -10.69 15.57
N TYR A 59 17.22 -10.03 14.50
CA TYR A 59 15.95 -10.36 13.87
C TYR A 59 15.96 -11.78 13.29
N ARG A 60 17.04 -12.18 12.60
CA ARG A 60 17.15 -13.54 12.03
C ARG A 60 17.07 -14.63 13.10
N ARG A 61 17.73 -14.44 14.24
CA ARG A 61 17.69 -15.36 15.37
C ARG A 61 16.30 -15.44 15.98
N ALA A 62 15.71 -14.29 16.33
CA ALA A 62 14.36 -14.25 16.90
C ALA A 62 13.34 -14.90 15.94
N ARG A 63 13.41 -14.59 14.65
CA ARG A 63 12.56 -15.20 13.62
C ARG A 63 12.73 -16.72 13.57
N LYS A 64 13.96 -17.22 13.62
CA LYS A 64 14.24 -18.65 13.62
C LYS A 64 13.64 -19.34 14.84
N GLU A 65 13.87 -18.79 16.04
CA GLU A 65 13.35 -19.35 17.30
C GLU A 65 11.81 -19.40 17.28
N LEU A 66 11.15 -18.33 16.83
CA LEU A 66 9.70 -18.33 16.69
C LEU A 66 9.21 -19.30 15.60
N SER A 67 9.91 -19.39 14.47
CA SER A 67 9.54 -20.33 13.41
C SER A 67 9.60 -21.77 13.91
N ASP A 68 10.65 -22.13 14.65
CA ASP A 68 10.84 -23.47 15.20
C ASP A 68 9.73 -23.78 16.24
N GLU A 69 9.31 -22.81 17.06
CA GLU A 69 8.14 -22.93 17.96
C GLU A 69 6.82 -23.10 17.17
N LEU A 70 6.58 -22.28 16.16
CA LEU A 70 5.35 -22.33 15.35
C LEU A 70 5.21 -23.65 14.59
N THR A 71 6.32 -24.21 14.10
CA THR A 71 6.33 -25.57 13.52
C THR A 71 5.97 -26.63 14.55
N ARG A 72 6.44 -26.52 15.81
CA ARG A 72 6.01 -27.45 16.87
C ARG A 72 4.52 -27.32 17.19
N VAL A 73 4.00 -26.10 17.21
CA VAL A 73 2.57 -25.83 17.45
C VAL A 73 1.71 -26.34 16.30
N GLU A 74 2.13 -26.15 15.06
CA GLU A 74 1.48 -26.72 13.87
C GLU A 74 1.38 -28.24 13.98
N GLN A 75 2.47 -28.92 14.33
CA GLN A 75 2.48 -30.37 14.56
C GLN A 75 1.53 -30.80 15.67
N LEU A 76 1.43 -30.02 16.76
CA LEU A 76 0.47 -30.27 17.84
C LEU A 76 -0.97 -30.18 17.33
N PHE A 77 -1.32 -29.15 16.58
CA PHE A 77 -2.64 -29.03 15.94
C PHE A 77 -2.95 -30.19 14.99
N GLN A 78 -1.95 -30.71 14.26
CA GLN A 78 -2.15 -31.83 13.35
C GLN A 78 -2.32 -33.17 14.07
N THR A 79 -1.60 -33.39 15.17
CA THR A 79 -1.51 -34.71 15.83
C THR A 79 -2.48 -34.88 17.00
N HIS A 80 -2.99 -33.80 17.59
CA HIS A 80 -3.84 -33.90 18.78
C HIS A 80 -5.20 -34.56 18.45
N PRO A 81 -5.67 -35.53 19.26
CA PRO A 81 -6.96 -36.21 19.02
C PRO A 81 -8.15 -35.24 18.96
N GLN A 82 -8.09 -34.17 19.76
CA GLN A 82 -9.13 -33.16 19.89
C GLN A 82 -8.97 -31.98 18.92
N ARG A 83 -8.16 -32.10 17.86
CA ARG A 83 -7.86 -30.99 16.94
C ARG A 83 -9.07 -30.35 16.25
N LYS A 84 -10.18 -31.08 16.14
CA LYS A 84 -11.45 -30.59 15.57
C LYS A 84 -12.42 -30.06 16.63
N GLU A 85 -12.06 -30.16 17.91
CA GLU A 85 -12.85 -29.60 19.00
C GLU A 85 -12.61 -28.10 19.08
N SER A 86 -13.68 -27.32 18.89
CA SER A 86 -13.62 -25.87 18.83
C SER A 86 -12.97 -25.24 20.06
N GLU A 87 -13.25 -25.77 21.25
CA GLU A 87 -12.71 -25.22 22.51
C GLU A 87 -11.22 -25.50 22.69
N PHE A 88 -10.75 -26.71 22.36
CA PHE A 88 -9.34 -27.07 22.45
C PHE A 88 -8.49 -26.14 21.57
N GLY A 89 -8.86 -26.02 20.29
CA GLY A 89 -8.10 -25.19 19.36
C GLY A 89 -8.16 -23.70 19.70
N ARG A 90 -9.29 -23.22 20.22
CA ARG A 90 -9.42 -21.84 20.73
C ARG A 90 -8.50 -21.58 21.92
N GLN A 91 -8.45 -22.48 22.88
CA GLN A 91 -7.58 -22.35 24.06
C GLN A 91 -6.10 -22.39 23.68
N LEU A 92 -5.70 -23.34 22.82
CA LEU A 92 -4.33 -23.44 22.36
C LEU A 92 -3.88 -22.19 21.59
N PHE A 93 -4.76 -21.62 20.76
CA PHE A 93 -4.48 -20.37 20.06
C PHE A 93 -4.33 -19.18 21.02
N LEU A 94 -5.15 -19.11 22.07
CA LEU A 94 -5.02 -18.06 23.10
C LEU A 94 -3.73 -18.19 23.91
N GLU A 95 -3.29 -19.42 24.24
CA GLU A 95 -2.02 -19.64 24.94
C GLU A 95 -0.81 -19.33 24.06
N LEU A 96 -0.87 -19.64 22.76
CA LEU A 96 0.15 -19.24 21.77
C LEU A 96 0.28 -17.72 21.72
N THR A 97 -0.85 -17.02 21.64
CA THR A 97 -0.91 -15.56 21.43
C THR A 97 -0.89 -14.74 22.72
N ARG A 98 -0.71 -15.40 23.87
CA ARG A 98 -0.62 -14.75 25.17
C ARG A 98 0.53 -13.72 25.17
N PRO A 99 0.33 -12.50 25.68
CA PRO A 99 1.39 -11.50 25.77
C PRO A 99 2.60 -12.02 26.57
N ARG A 100 3.80 -11.88 26.00
CA ARG A 100 5.09 -12.27 26.61
C ARG A 100 6.12 -11.15 26.41
N GLU A 101 7.08 -11.05 27.32
CA GLU A 101 8.23 -10.14 27.20
C GLU A 101 9.29 -10.71 26.23
N ALA A 102 8.91 -10.84 24.97
CA ALA A 102 9.81 -11.27 23.89
C ALA A 102 9.92 -10.18 22.82
N MET A 103 10.99 -10.22 22.01
CA MET A 103 11.12 -9.33 20.85
C MET A 103 10.07 -9.61 19.78
N LEU A 104 9.64 -10.86 19.64
CA LEU A 104 8.51 -11.22 18.79
C LEU A 104 7.28 -11.44 19.64
N ARG A 105 6.22 -10.68 19.35
CA ARG A 105 4.96 -10.71 20.10
C ARG A 105 3.79 -10.92 19.15
N PHE A 106 2.76 -11.57 19.63
CA PHE A 106 1.48 -11.62 18.95
C PHE A 106 0.64 -10.41 19.33
N ASP A 107 -0.09 -9.86 18.37
CA ASP A 107 -1.13 -8.90 18.68
C ASP A 107 -2.44 -9.58 19.11
N LYS A 108 -3.46 -8.77 19.42
CA LYS A 108 -4.72 -9.29 19.93
C LYS A 108 -5.37 -10.24 18.90
N PRO A 109 -5.71 -11.48 19.29
CA PRO A 109 -6.45 -12.41 18.46
C PRO A 109 -7.76 -11.81 17.95
N ARG A 110 -8.03 -12.02 16.67
CA ARG A 110 -9.28 -11.60 15.99
C ARG A 110 -9.97 -12.80 15.37
N VAL A 111 -11.29 -12.74 15.31
CA VAL A 111 -12.14 -13.76 14.69
C VAL A 111 -12.59 -13.27 13.32
N LEU A 112 -12.62 -14.17 12.34
CA LEU A 112 -13.16 -13.92 11.00
C LEU A 112 -13.91 -15.12 10.46
N MET A 113 -14.65 -14.91 9.37
CA MET A 113 -15.19 -16.00 8.56
C MET A 113 -14.42 -16.15 7.25
N ALA A 114 -14.13 -17.39 6.86
CA ALA A 114 -13.44 -17.73 5.63
C ALA A 114 -14.21 -18.83 4.88
N GLN A 115 -14.40 -18.68 3.57
CA GLN A 115 -14.87 -19.77 2.71
C GLN A 115 -13.73 -20.71 2.33
N ASP A 116 -12.57 -20.10 2.03
CA ASP A 116 -11.30 -20.76 1.79
C ASP A 116 -10.28 -20.20 2.80
N VAL A 117 -9.75 -21.07 3.66
CA VAL A 117 -8.83 -20.69 4.73
C VAL A 117 -7.47 -20.28 4.18
N GLY A 118 -6.96 -20.98 3.16
CA GLY A 118 -5.68 -20.66 2.53
C GLY A 118 -5.74 -19.33 1.78
N GLN A 119 -6.79 -19.09 1.00
CA GLN A 119 -6.97 -17.80 0.32
C GLN A 119 -7.08 -16.65 1.34
N LYS A 120 -7.86 -16.84 2.42
CA LYS A 120 -7.99 -15.81 3.46
C LYS A 120 -6.67 -15.56 4.19
N PHE A 121 -5.87 -16.60 4.42
CA PHE A 121 -4.54 -16.47 4.99
C PHE A 121 -3.61 -15.62 4.11
N GLU A 122 -3.60 -15.88 2.79
CA GLU A 122 -2.84 -15.07 1.83
C GLU A 122 -3.28 -13.61 1.84
N GLU A 123 -4.59 -13.34 1.84
CA GLU A 123 -5.14 -11.98 1.93
C GLU A 123 -4.65 -11.25 3.19
N LEU A 124 -4.70 -11.90 4.36
CA LEU A 124 -4.24 -11.30 5.62
C LEU A 124 -2.73 -11.03 5.60
N TYR A 125 -1.94 -11.99 5.10
CA TYR A 125 -0.50 -11.86 5.02
C TYR A 125 -0.12 -10.69 4.09
N ASN A 126 -0.72 -10.63 2.92
CA ASN A 126 -0.52 -9.57 1.95
C ASN A 126 -0.94 -8.20 2.49
N PHE A 127 -2.08 -8.12 3.18
CA PHE A 127 -2.56 -6.89 3.78
C PHE A 127 -1.61 -6.40 4.88
N TYR A 128 -1.36 -7.21 5.91
CA TYR A 128 -0.65 -6.74 7.11
C TYR A 128 0.89 -6.76 6.97
N ILE A 129 1.44 -7.68 6.19
CA ILE A 129 2.89 -7.90 6.05
C ILE A 129 3.39 -7.35 4.73
N GLY A 130 2.74 -7.72 3.62
CA GLY A 130 3.02 -7.21 2.28
C GLY A 130 2.65 -5.73 2.10
N ARG A 131 1.78 -5.19 2.97
CA ARG A 131 1.21 -3.85 2.84
C ARG A 131 0.47 -3.65 1.51
N ASN A 132 -0.15 -4.70 0.95
CA ASN A 132 -0.91 -4.61 -0.30
C ASN A 132 -2.13 -3.66 -0.22
N PHE A 133 -2.45 -3.09 0.96
CA PHE A 133 -3.41 -1.99 1.08
C PHE A 133 -2.82 -0.62 0.70
N VAL A 134 -1.50 -0.50 0.63
CA VAL A 134 -0.79 0.59 -0.03
C VAL A 134 -0.91 0.34 -1.54
N THR A 135 -2.14 0.30 -2.02
CA THR A 135 -2.41 0.18 -3.44
C THR A 135 -2.01 1.51 -4.09
N ARG A 136 -1.76 1.47 -5.40
CA ARG A 136 -1.63 2.66 -6.25
C ARG A 136 -2.72 3.69 -5.93
N GLU A 137 -3.96 3.24 -5.77
CA GLU A 137 -5.11 4.09 -5.47
C GLU A 137 -5.04 4.72 -4.08
N TYR A 138 -4.45 4.04 -3.09
CA TYR A 138 -4.24 4.61 -1.76
C TYR A 138 -3.16 5.71 -1.80
N GLN A 139 -2.04 5.47 -2.47
CA GLN A 139 -0.97 6.47 -2.62
C GLN A 139 -1.47 7.69 -3.41
N GLU A 140 -2.16 7.48 -4.53
CA GLU A 140 -2.78 8.57 -5.29
C GLU A 140 -3.79 9.36 -4.45
N LYS A 141 -4.55 8.71 -3.55
CA LYS A 141 -5.45 9.41 -2.61
C LYS A 141 -4.72 10.24 -1.56
N LEU A 142 -3.52 9.85 -1.13
CA LEU A 142 -2.70 10.65 -0.22
C LEU A 142 -2.20 11.91 -0.94
N ILE A 143 -1.63 11.75 -2.14
CA ILE A 143 -1.20 12.86 -2.99
C ILE A 143 -2.39 13.78 -3.29
N GLU A 144 -3.56 13.23 -3.62
CA GLU A 144 -4.78 14.02 -3.85
C GLU A 144 -5.17 14.85 -2.61
N LYS A 145 -5.10 14.28 -1.40
CA LYS A 145 -5.38 15.03 -0.17
C LYS A 145 -4.40 16.18 0.03
N GLU A 146 -3.13 15.97 -0.27
CA GLU A 146 -2.09 17.01 -0.16
C GLU A 146 -2.33 18.14 -1.16
N VAL A 147 -2.55 17.82 -2.43
CA VAL A 147 -2.91 18.81 -3.47
C VAL A 147 -4.19 19.56 -3.08
N ARG A 148 -5.22 18.86 -2.61
CA ARG A 148 -6.47 19.48 -2.14
C ARG A 148 -6.23 20.45 -0.98
N SER A 149 -5.35 20.08 -0.05
CA SER A 149 -4.98 20.93 1.09
C SER A 149 -4.23 22.18 0.63
N ALA A 150 -3.26 22.03 -0.28
CA ALA A 150 -2.53 23.14 -0.87
C ALA A 150 -3.47 24.14 -1.57
N LEU A 151 -4.35 23.64 -2.45
CA LEU A 151 -5.34 24.48 -3.13
C LEU A 151 -6.30 25.17 -2.16
N ARG A 152 -6.69 24.50 -1.06
CA ARG A 152 -7.56 25.10 -0.04
C ARG A 152 -6.85 26.22 0.71
N GLN A 153 -5.59 26.02 1.11
CA GLN A 153 -4.80 27.03 1.82
C GLN A 153 -4.56 28.28 0.94
N ALA A 154 -4.48 28.09 -0.38
CA ALA A 154 -4.37 29.18 -1.35
C ALA A 154 -5.72 29.79 -1.77
N ASN A 155 -6.86 29.36 -1.19
CA ASN A 155 -8.22 29.76 -1.60
C ASN A 155 -8.60 29.43 -3.06
N LEU A 156 -7.90 28.50 -3.72
CA LEU A 156 -8.12 28.11 -5.11
C LEU A 156 -9.10 26.93 -5.26
N ILE A 157 -9.30 26.14 -4.19
CA ILE A 157 -10.09 24.89 -4.26
C ILE A 157 -11.53 25.08 -4.76
N GLY A 158 -12.11 26.28 -4.61
CA GLY A 158 -13.45 26.59 -5.11
C GLY A 158 -13.59 26.52 -6.64
N HIS A 159 -12.49 26.75 -7.37
CA HIS A 159 -12.43 26.73 -8.83
C HIS A 159 -12.22 25.32 -9.40
N TYR A 160 -11.77 24.38 -8.58
CA TYR A 160 -11.43 23.03 -9.01
C TYR A 160 -12.47 22.01 -8.54
N ARG A 161 -12.95 21.20 -9.48
CA ARG A 161 -13.86 20.09 -9.19
C ARG A 161 -13.41 18.83 -9.88
N GLU A 162 -13.82 17.70 -9.32
CA GLU A 162 -13.61 16.44 -10.00
C GLU A 162 -14.51 16.35 -11.24
N GLN A 163 -13.95 15.95 -12.37
CA GLN A 163 -14.69 15.74 -13.62
C GLN A 163 -14.14 14.55 -14.40
N VAL A 164 -14.99 13.98 -15.24
CA VAL A 164 -14.61 12.98 -16.24
C VAL A 164 -14.46 13.70 -17.58
N LEU A 165 -13.26 13.66 -18.17
CA LEU A 165 -12.97 14.24 -19.48
C LEU A 165 -12.99 13.14 -20.54
N GLY A 166 -13.67 13.40 -21.66
CA GLY A 166 -13.82 12.44 -22.75
C GLY A 166 -15.27 12.21 -23.15
N ASP A 167 -15.50 11.11 -23.85
CA ASP A 167 -16.80 10.69 -24.34
C ASP A 167 -17.10 9.21 -24.01
N ARG A 168 -18.12 8.64 -24.67
CA ARG A 168 -18.49 7.22 -24.51
C ARG A 168 -17.40 6.26 -25.01
N SER A 169 -16.59 6.67 -25.98
CA SER A 169 -15.54 5.85 -26.57
C SER A 169 -14.29 5.81 -25.71
N TYR A 170 -13.93 6.95 -25.10
CA TYR A 170 -12.77 7.05 -24.23
C TYR A 170 -12.93 8.21 -23.26
N HIS A 171 -12.70 7.95 -21.98
CA HIS A 171 -12.73 8.97 -20.95
C HIS A 171 -11.78 8.65 -19.79
N ALA A 172 -11.36 9.68 -19.07
CA ALA A 172 -10.61 9.54 -17.82
C ALA A 172 -11.11 10.53 -16.77
N ARG A 173 -11.03 10.11 -15.50
CA ARG A 173 -11.42 10.92 -14.35
C ARG A 173 -10.23 11.72 -13.83
N PHE A 174 -10.44 13.02 -13.65
CA PHE A 174 -9.47 13.95 -13.09
C PHE A 174 -10.00 14.52 -11.78
N PRO A 175 -9.26 14.41 -10.65
CA PRO A 175 -9.71 14.91 -9.34
C PRO A 175 -9.85 16.43 -9.26
N PHE A 176 -9.09 17.17 -10.07
CA PHE A 176 -9.08 18.63 -10.07
C PHE A 176 -9.13 19.14 -11.51
N VAL A 177 -10.28 19.66 -11.90
CA VAL A 177 -10.52 20.33 -13.17
C VAL A 177 -11.03 21.73 -12.87
N CYS A 178 -10.32 22.73 -13.37
CA CYS A 178 -10.81 24.10 -13.41
C CYS A 178 -11.58 24.30 -14.71
N SER A 179 -12.81 24.82 -14.61
CA SER A 179 -13.67 25.07 -15.76
C SER A 179 -14.16 26.51 -15.77
N THR A 180 -14.18 27.11 -16.95
CA THR A 180 -14.76 28.43 -17.21
C THR A 180 -15.85 28.24 -18.26
N ASP A 181 -17.06 28.75 -17.98
CA ASP A 181 -18.24 28.58 -18.85
C ASP A 181 -18.52 27.12 -19.28
N GLY A 182 -18.24 26.18 -18.37
CA GLY A 182 -18.42 24.74 -18.61
C GLY A 182 -17.32 24.07 -19.43
N MET A 183 -16.32 24.83 -19.90
CA MET A 183 -15.17 24.30 -20.64
C MET A 183 -13.99 24.06 -19.69
N PRO A 184 -13.33 22.89 -19.73
CA PRO A 184 -12.14 22.64 -18.93
C PRO A 184 -11.00 23.53 -19.42
N MET A 185 -10.42 24.30 -18.50
CA MET A 185 -9.29 25.21 -18.79
C MET A 185 -7.97 24.67 -18.25
N ALA A 186 -8.01 23.92 -17.15
CA ALA A 186 -6.84 23.26 -16.59
C ALA A 186 -7.19 22.01 -15.78
N VAL A 187 -6.24 21.07 -15.71
CA VAL A 187 -6.35 19.90 -14.84
C VAL A 187 -5.10 19.67 -14.00
N ILE A 188 -5.31 19.15 -12.79
CA ILE A 188 -4.25 18.62 -11.93
C ILE A 188 -4.54 17.15 -11.65
N LYS A 189 -3.58 16.26 -11.96
CA LYS A 189 -3.67 14.82 -11.68
C LYS A 189 -2.58 14.39 -10.70
N PRO A 190 -2.97 13.98 -9.47
CA PRO A 190 -2.10 13.22 -8.58
C PRO A 190 -1.68 11.88 -9.22
N LEU A 191 -0.40 11.53 -9.21
CA LEU A 191 0.08 10.28 -9.80
C LEU A 191 1.21 9.67 -8.96
N HIS A 192 1.06 8.43 -8.54
CA HIS A 192 2.12 7.71 -7.81
C HIS A 192 2.93 6.85 -8.78
N LEU A 193 4.21 7.19 -8.98
CA LEU A 193 5.19 6.45 -9.80
C LEU A 193 6.37 5.93 -8.94
N GLY A 194 6.12 5.71 -7.65
CA GLY A 194 7.13 5.30 -6.67
C GLY A 194 7.06 3.83 -6.28
N GLN A 195 6.70 2.95 -7.21
CA GLN A 195 6.68 1.50 -6.99
C GLN A 195 8.08 0.93 -6.79
N ASP A 196 8.20 -0.20 -6.09
CA ASP A 196 9.49 -0.85 -5.78
C ASP A 196 10.09 -1.63 -6.98
N GLU A 197 9.33 -1.82 -8.07
CA GLU A 197 9.71 -2.61 -9.23
C GLU A 197 9.57 -1.78 -10.52
N PRO A 198 10.60 -1.68 -11.39
CA PRO A 198 10.58 -0.87 -12.61
C PRO A 198 9.39 -1.16 -13.53
N THR A 199 9.02 -2.43 -13.72
CA THR A 199 7.89 -2.83 -14.57
C THR A 199 6.56 -2.23 -14.08
N GLN A 200 6.36 -2.12 -12.77
CA GLN A 200 5.13 -1.55 -12.22
C GLN A 200 5.05 -0.04 -12.45
N ILE A 201 6.20 0.64 -12.43
CA ILE A 201 6.30 2.07 -12.79
C ILE A 201 5.95 2.24 -14.28
N TYR A 202 6.50 1.40 -15.16
CA TYR A 202 6.18 1.43 -16.59
C TYR A 202 4.70 1.18 -16.86
N ASP A 203 4.13 0.08 -16.35
CA ASP A 203 2.74 -0.29 -16.63
C ASP A 203 1.77 0.85 -16.30
N HIS A 204 1.98 1.48 -15.14
CA HIS A 204 1.15 2.57 -14.67
C HIS A 204 1.44 3.90 -15.38
N GLY A 205 2.72 4.22 -15.59
CA GLY A 205 3.16 5.39 -16.33
C GLY A 205 2.61 5.40 -17.76
N TRP A 206 2.76 4.28 -18.48
CA TRP A 206 2.26 4.12 -19.83
C TRP A 206 0.74 4.19 -19.94
N GLU A 207 0.01 3.67 -18.94
CA GLU A 207 -1.44 3.82 -18.88
C GLU A 207 -1.86 5.30 -18.91
N TRP A 208 -1.17 6.15 -18.13
CA TRP A 208 -1.46 7.59 -18.10
C TRP A 208 -0.94 8.35 -19.30
N VAL A 209 0.25 8.01 -19.82
CA VAL A 209 0.76 8.57 -21.09
C VAL A 209 -0.24 8.28 -22.22
N GLY A 210 -0.74 7.05 -22.30
CA GLY A 210 -1.77 6.64 -23.26
C GLY A 210 -3.07 7.44 -23.11
N LYS A 211 -3.55 7.61 -21.87
CA LYS A 211 -4.74 8.44 -21.55
C LYS A 211 -4.58 9.88 -22.01
N VAL A 212 -3.47 10.51 -21.64
CA VAL A 212 -3.18 11.90 -22.01
C VAL A 212 -3.11 12.05 -23.52
N ARG A 213 -2.35 11.17 -24.20
CA ARG A 213 -2.22 11.19 -25.66
C ARG A 213 -3.58 11.07 -26.34
N LYS A 214 -4.41 10.10 -25.91
CA LYS A 214 -5.73 9.86 -26.52
C LYS A 214 -6.68 11.04 -26.30
N LEU A 215 -6.78 11.56 -25.08
CA LEU A 215 -7.66 12.70 -24.76
C LEU A 215 -7.20 13.98 -25.48
N ARG A 216 -5.90 14.22 -25.60
CA ARG A 216 -5.36 15.38 -26.33
C ARG A 216 -5.63 15.27 -27.83
N GLN A 217 -5.44 14.10 -28.44
CA GLN A 217 -5.77 13.85 -29.85
C GLN A 217 -7.24 14.08 -30.18
N GLN A 218 -8.13 13.84 -29.22
CA GLN A 218 -9.58 14.07 -29.36
C GLN A 218 -10.04 15.44 -28.86
N ALA A 219 -9.11 16.35 -28.52
CA ALA A 219 -9.39 17.69 -28.00
C ALA A 219 -10.23 17.73 -26.70
N PHE A 220 -10.22 16.66 -25.91
CA PHE A 220 -10.89 16.60 -24.60
C PHE A 220 -10.02 17.07 -23.44
N LEU A 221 -8.71 17.16 -23.64
CA LEU A 221 -7.76 17.62 -22.62
C LEU A 221 -7.47 19.12 -22.81
N PRO A 222 -7.53 19.94 -21.74
CA PRO A 222 -7.16 21.35 -21.84
C PRO A 222 -5.68 21.53 -22.16
N ALA A 223 -5.30 22.75 -22.56
CA ALA A 223 -3.91 23.10 -22.81
C ALA A 223 -3.06 23.00 -21.53
N GLN A 224 -3.61 23.39 -20.38
CA GLN A 224 -2.92 23.39 -19.09
C GLN A 224 -3.16 22.07 -18.35
N VAL A 225 -2.12 21.26 -18.24
CA VAL A 225 -2.18 19.94 -17.61
C VAL A 225 -0.99 19.80 -16.68
N LEU A 226 -1.24 19.60 -15.39
CA LEU A 226 -0.19 19.32 -14.40
C LEU A 226 -0.39 17.95 -13.78
N PHE A 227 0.69 17.18 -13.68
CA PHE A 227 0.74 15.94 -12.94
C PHE A 227 1.59 16.16 -11.69
N ALA A 228 0.95 16.03 -10.52
CA ALA A 228 1.62 16.07 -9.23
C ALA A 228 2.10 14.65 -8.91
N VAL A 229 3.37 14.38 -9.16
CA VAL A 229 3.95 13.04 -9.13
C VAL A 229 4.64 12.75 -7.81
N GLN A 230 4.53 11.51 -7.34
CA GLN A 230 5.42 10.95 -6.32
C GLN A 230 6.31 9.91 -7.00
N GLY A 231 7.60 10.19 -7.09
CA GLY A 231 8.59 9.28 -7.66
C GLY A 231 9.07 8.18 -6.69
N PRO A 232 10.00 7.33 -7.13
CA PRO A 232 10.63 6.29 -6.32
C PRO A 232 11.30 6.84 -5.06
N GLN A 233 11.33 6.02 -4.00
CA GLN A 233 12.17 6.32 -2.85
C GLN A 233 13.63 6.00 -3.19
N ALA A 234 14.56 6.81 -2.68
CA ALA A 234 15.99 6.65 -2.94
C ALA A 234 16.46 5.22 -2.65
N GLY A 235 17.13 4.59 -3.62
CA GLY A 235 17.76 3.28 -3.45
C GLY A 235 17.52 2.23 -4.53
N SER A 236 16.99 2.60 -5.71
CA SER A 236 17.03 1.78 -6.93
C SER A 236 17.25 2.67 -8.17
N PRO A 237 18.48 2.68 -8.73
CA PRO A 237 18.79 3.43 -9.96
C PRO A 237 17.90 3.05 -11.14
N GLU A 238 17.46 1.79 -11.22
CA GLU A 238 16.58 1.31 -12.27
C GLU A 238 15.18 1.92 -12.15
N CYS A 239 14.64 2.03 -10.94
CA CYS A 239 13.35 2.69 -10.73
C CYS A 239 13.44 4.19 -11.04
N ASP A 240 14.54 4.83 -10.63
CA ASP A 240 14.79 6.25 -10.90
C ASP A 240 14.84 6.51 -12.42
N GLN A 241 15.55 5.66 -13.18
CA GLN A 241 15.60 5.76 -14.64
C GLN A 241 14.21 5.63 -15.28
N VAL A 242 13.42 4.63 -14.88
CA VAL A 242 12.07 4.44 -15.44
C VAL A 242 11.15 5.61 -15.10
N PHE A 243 11.25 6.16 -13.89
CA PHE A 243 10.51 7.34 -13.50
C PHE A 243 10.87 8.57 -14.36
N GLU A 244 12.15 8.78 -14.65
CA GLU A 244 12.62 9.85 -15.54
C GLU A 244 12.10 9.66 -16.97
N GLU A 245 12.14 8.43 -17.50
CA GLU A 245 11.62 8.10 -18.83
C GLU A 245 10.11 8.37 -18.95
N ILE A 246 9.30 7.90 -17.99
CA ILE A 246 7.85 8.17 -17.97
C ILE A 246 7.57 9.67 -17.81
N SER A 247 8.35 10.37 -16.99
CA SER A 247 8.21 11.82 -16.82
C SER A 247 8.49 12.57 -18.13
N ALA A 248 9.51 12.15 -18.88
CA ALA A 248 9.82 12.69 -20.20
C ALA A 248 8.70 12.43 -21.22
N GLU A 249 8.10 11.23 -21.21
CA GLU A 249 6.97 10.90 -22.09
C GLU A 249 5.72 11.74 -21.79
N LEU A 250 5.42 11.99 -20.50
CA LEU A 250 4.35 12.91 -20.10
C LEU A 250 4.64 14.34 -20.56
N GLN A 251 5.87 14.83 -20.35
CA GLN A 251 6.31 16.15 -20.80
C GLN A 251 6.23 16.30 -22.33
N ALA A 252 6.55 15.25 -23.09
CA ALA A 252 6.39 15.22 -24.55
C ALA A 252 4.92 15.35 -24.99
N GLN A 253 3.96 15.01 -24.11
CA GLN A 253 2.54 15.28 -24.29
C GLN A 253 2.10 16.63 -23.68
N GLN A 254 3.02 17.58 -23.48
CA GLN A 254 2.78 18.91 -22.92
C GLN A 254 2.09 18.86 -21.54
N VAL A 255 2.51 17.91 -20.70
CA VAL A 255 2.12 17.84 -19.29
C VAL A 255 3.23 18.44 -18.44
N GLU A 256 2.90 19.37 -17.55
CA GLU A 256 3.82 19.81 -16.52
C GLU A 256 3.93 18.72 -15.45
N VAL A 257 5.12 18.14 -15.29
CA VAL A 257 5.39 17.11 -14.27
C VAL A 257 6.11 17.79 -13.11
N VAL A 258 5.52 17.70 -11.92
CA VAL A 258 5.98 18.39 -10.71
C VAL A 258 5.94 17.42 -9.55
N ASP A 259 6.96 17.40 -8.68
CA ASP A 259 6.91 16.60 -7.46
C ASP A 259 5.75 17.09 -6.59
N HIS A 260 4.95 16.17 -6.05
CA HIS A 260 3.78 16.52 -5.25
C HIS A 260 4.09 17.41 -4.03
N ARG A 261 5.35 17.41 -3.57
CA ARG A 261 5.86 18.23 -2.47
C ARG A 261 6.24 19.65 -2.89
N GLU A 262 6.38 19.93 -4.19
CA GLU A 262 6.61 21.28 -4.72
C GLU A 262 5.31 22.12 -4.72
N VAL A 263 4.72 22.28 -3.53
CA VAL A 263 3.41 22.93 -3.31
C VAL A 263 3.32 24.32 -3.95
N ALA A 264 4.42 25.10 -3.91
CA ALA A 264 4.46 26.44 -4.51
C ALA A 264 4.22 26.41 -6.03
N ARG A 265 4.78 25.42 -6.74
CA ARG A 265 4.58 25.27 -8.20
C ARG A 265 3.17 24.81 -8.53
N ILE A 266 2.62 23.90 -7.73
CA ILE A 266 1.23 23.43 -7.90
C ILE A 266 0.25 24.59 -7.72
N ILE A 267 0.46 25.45 -6.71
CA ILE A 267 -0.36 26.66 -6.50
C ILE A 267 -0.16 27.66 -7.64
N ALA A 268 1.09 27.88 -8.09
CA ALA A 268 1.38 28.80 -9.18
C ALA A 268 0.70 28.36 -10.49
N PHE A 269 0.75 27.07 -10.83
CA PHE A 269 -0.01 26.50 -11.94
C PHE A 269 -1.52 26.73 -11.76
N ALA A 270 -2.04 26.41 -10.57
CA ALA A 270 -3.48 26.50 -10.32
C ALA A 270 -4.03 27.93 -10.37
N GLY A 271 -3.21 28.92 -10.01
CA GLY A 271 -3.58 30.33 -10.05
C GLY A 271 -3.56 30.98 -11.44
N GLN A 272 -3.06 30.30 -12.48
CA GLN A 272 -3.03 30.86 -13.85
C GLN A 272 -4.41 30.93 -14.51
N VAL A 273 -5.40 30.24 -13.94
CA VAL A 273 -6.65 29.86 -14.60
C VAL A 273 -7.88 30.04 -13.71
N ALA A 274 -7.67 30.39 -12.44
CA ALA A 274 -8.68 30.63 -11.43
C ALA A 274 -8.96 32.13 -11.30
#